data_AF-A0A6G6K4K7-F1
#
_entry.id   AF-A0A6G6K4K7-F1
#
_cell.length_a   1.000
_cell.length_b   1.000
_cell.length_c   1.000
_cell.angle_alpha   90.00
_cell.angle_beta   90.00
_cell.angle_gamma   90.00
#
_symmetry.space_group_name_H-M   'P 1'
#
loop_
_entity.id
_entity.type
_entity.pdbx_description
1 polymer ?
#
loop_
_entity_poly.entity_id
_entity_poly.type
_entity_poly.pdbx_seq_one_letter_code
_entity_poly.pdbx_strand_id
1 'polypeptide(L)'
;MKATRLQLILILCAIASGGLFCLLKFGYHESVKDSVSSAGVVFTASGLFFAAYSLSENHRWNRYQYTLEMMAEWNNQVRSHLDVIFSNFPALYQIPDNLNLSQWKIDEGRAKEINTATSQSQDATIRNSILTTMNFFEAMARAYEIGAVERDTVRESFGPMMLDLWHYFGPFVVVAGRSDHRDPWPPLRRVCNLWNAEYLRAVAAEAAKAADARCREAQGGSKTRPQTGS
;
A
#
# COMPACT_ATOMS: atom_id res chain seq x y z
N MET A 1 -10.56 -19.50 -18.12
CA MET A 1 -10.30 -18.91 -19.46
C MET A 1 -8.84 -18.58 -19.78
N LYS A 2 -7.83 -18.86 -18.92
CA LYS A 2 -6.41 -18.57 -19.22
C LYS A 2 -5.65 -19.70 -19.95
N ALA A 3 -6.13 -20.95 -19.88
CA ALA A 3 -5.48 -22.11 -20.50
C ALA A 3 -5.51 -22.09 -22.05
N THR A 4 -6.54 -21.49 -22.64
CA THR A 4 -6.73 -21.45 -24.10
C THR A 4 -5.76 -20.52 -24.82
N ARG A 5 -5.27 -19.45 -24.17
CA ARG A 5 -4.31 -18.52 -24.79
C ARG A 5 -2.90 -19.10 -24.84
N LEU A 6 -2.48 -19.86 -23.83
CA LEU A 6 -1.16 -20.51 -23.81
C LEU A 6 -1.08 -21.64 -24.85
N GLN A 7 -2.17 -22.39 -25.02
CA GLN A 7 -2.25 -23.45 -26.04
C GLN A 7 -2.20 -22.86 -27.46
N LEU A 8 -2.86 -21.72 -27.73
CA LEU A 8 -2.83 -21.10 -29.05
C LEU A 8 -1.42 -20.62 -29.43
N ILE A 9 -0.64 -20.13 -28.47
CA ILE A 9 0.73 -19.66 -28.69
C ILE A 9 1.68 -20.84 -28.95
N LEU A 10 1.55 -21.94 -28.21
CA LEU A 10 2.34 -23.15 -28.46
C LEU A 10 2.03 -23.77 -29.83
N ILE A 11 0.76 -23.73 -30.28
CA ILE A 11 0.37 -24.19 -31.62
C ILE A 11 0.96 -23.29 -32.70
N LEU A 12 0.95 -21.96 -32.52
CA LEU A 12 1.58 -21.03 -33.46
C LEU A 12 3.10 -21.19 -33.54
N CYS A 13 3.76 -21.46 -32.40
CA CYS A 13 5.20 -21.78 -32.37
C CYS A 13 5.51 -23.12 -33.06
N ALA A 14 4.65 -24.13 -32.92
CA ALA A 14 4.80 -25.43 -33.59
C ALA A 14 4.57 -25.35 -35.11
N ILE A 15 3.66 -24.49 -35.57
CA ILE A 15 3.44 -24.24 -37.00
C ILE A 15 4.62 -23.48 -37.60
N ALA A 16 5.20 -22.53 -36.86
CA ALA A 16 6.38 -21.79 -37.30
C ALA A 16 7.64 -22.68 -37.41
N SER A 17 7.84 -23.61 -36.48
CA SER A 17 8.96 -24.57 -36.52
C SER A 17 8.78 -25.65 -37.59
N GLY A 18 7.55 -26.11 -37.83
CA GLY A 18 7.23 -27.02 -38.93
C GLY A 18 7.37 -26.40 -40.32
N GLY A 19 6.98 -25.13 -40.48
CA GLY A 19 7.13 -24.39 -41.74
C GLY A 19 8.58 -24.10 -42.12
N LEU A 20 9.43 -23.83 -41.13
CA LEU A 20 10.86 -23.57 -41.34
C LEU A 20 11.62 -24.83 -41.79
N PHE A 21 11.17 -26.02 -41.40
CA PHE A 21 11.80 -27.28 -41.77
C PHE A 21 11.55 -27.67 -43.23
N CYS A 22 10.42 -27.25 -43.82
CA CYS A 22 10.12 -27.49 -45.24
C CYS A 22 10.94 -26.60 -46.20
N LEU A 23 11.37 -25.42 -45.77
CA LEU A 23 12.17 -24.51 -46.62
C LEU A 23 13.66 -24.89 -46.70
N LEU A 24 14.16 -25.72 -45.78
CA LEU A 24 15.58 -26.14 -45.77
C LEU A 24 15.94 -27.21 -46.83
N LYS A 25 14.98 -27.75 -47.58
CA LYS A 25 15.24 -28.77 -48.60
C LYS A 25 15.45 -28.25 -50.02
N PHE A 26 15.29 -26.95 -50.29
CA PHE A 26 15.51 -26.37 -51.62
C PHE A 26 16.60 -25.29 -51.58
N GLY A 27 17.77 -25.64 -52.12
CA GLY A 27 18.68 -24.77 -52.89
C GLY A 27 19.16 -23.42 -52.30
N TYR A 28 20.46 -23.40 -51.99
CA TYR A 28 21.42 -22.29 -52.21
C TYR A 28 21.42 -21.00 -51.34
N HIS A 29 22.67 -20.56 -51.14
CA HIS A 29 23.21 -19.22 -50.84
C HIS A 29 23.25 -18.71 -49.39
N GLU A 30 24.44 -18.19 -49.05
CA GLU A 30 24.89 -17.62 -47.77
C GLU A 30 23.90 -16.64 -47.11
N SER A 31 22.96 -16.07 -47.87
CA SER A 31 21.85 -15.24 -47.38
C SER A 31 20.90 -15.96 -46.40
N VAL A 32 20.86 -17.31 -46.41
CA VAL A 32 20.08 -18.10 -45.44
C VAL A 32 20.75 -18.15 -44.07
N LYS A 33 22.09 -18.10 -43.98
CA LYS A 33 22.79 -18.10 -42.68
C LYS A 33 22.51 -16.82 -41.90
N ASP A 34 22.50 -15.67 -42.56
CA ASP A 34 22.17 -14.40 -41.93
C ASP A 34 20.70 -14.33 -41.53
N SER A 35 19.81 -14.89 -42.35
CA SER A 35 18.37 -15.02 -42.04
C SER A 35 18.09 -15.98 -40.87
N VAL A 36 18.80 -17.11 -40.77
CA VAL A 36 18.65 -18.06 -39.66
C VAL A 36 19.28 -17.52 -38.37
N SER A 37 20.42 -16.83 -38.47
CA SER A 37 21.06 -16.16 -37.33
C SER A 37 20.18 -15.03 -36.79
N SER A 38 19.65 -14.17 -37.66
CA SER A 38 18.73 -13.09 -37.27
C SER A 38 17.41 -13.61 -36.74
N ALA A 39 16.82 -14.66 -37.33
CA ALA A 39 15.64 -15.32 -36.79
C ALA A 39 15.91 -15.91 -35.40
N GLY A 40 17.06 -16.56 -35.18
CA GLY A 40 17.47 -17.08 -33.88
C GLY A 40 17.53 -15.99 -32.81
N VAL A 41 18.13 -14.84 -33.12
CA VAL A 41 18.18 -13.68 -32.21
C VAL A 41 16.79 -13.16 -31.87
N VAL A 42 15.88 -13.07 -32.86
CA VAL A 42 14.49 -12.63 -32.64
C VAL A 42 13.72 -13.62 -31.76
N PHE A 43 13.91 -14.92 -31.96
CA PHE A 43 13.28 -15.96 -31.13
C PHE A 43 13.80 -15.92 -29.69
N THR A 44 15.12 -15.79 -29.48
CA THR A 44 15.70 -15.67 -28.14
C THR A 44 15.26 -14.39 -27.44
N ALA A 45 15.25 -13.24 -28.13
CA ALA A 45 14.78 -11.97 -27.58
C ALA A 45 13.29 -12.04 -27.19
N SER A 46 12.45 -12.63 -28.05
CA SER A 46 11.04 -12.83 -27.77
C SER A 46 10.82 -13.77 -26.59
N GLY A 47 11.56 -14.89 -26.54
CA GLY A 47 11.53 -15.83 -25.42
C GLY A 47 11.92 -15.19 -24.09
N LEU A 48 12.98 -14.37 -24.08
CA LEU A 48 13.40 -13.61 -22.91
C LEU A 48 12.34 -12.60 -22.46
N PHE A 49 11.74 -11.88 -23.42
CA PHE A 49 10.65 -10.95 -23.13
C PHE A 49 9.45 -11.67 -22.50
N PHE A 50 9.01 -12.80 -23.05
CA PHE A 50 7.91 -13.58 -22.48
C PHE A 50 8.25 -14.16 -21.11
N ALA A 51 9.49 -14.61 -20.89
CA ALA A 51 9.94 -15.08 -19.58
C ALA A 51 9.92 -13.94 -18.54
N ALA A 52 10.45 -12.77 -18.89
CA ALA A 52 10.42 -11.59 -18.02
C ALA A 52 8.99 -11.14 -17.72
N TYR A 53 8.12 -11.11 -18.73
CA TYR A 53 6.70 -10.78 -18.58
C TYR A 53 5.99 -11.79 -17.67
N SER A 54 6.16 -13.09 -17.92
CA SER A 54 5.57 -14.17 -17.11
C SER A 54 6.03 -14.10 -15.66
N LEU A 55 7.31 -13.84 -15.41
CA LEU A 55 7.87 -13.66 -14.07
C LEU A 55 7.23 -12.45 -13.37
N SER A 56 7.07 -11.33 -14.08
CA SER A 56 6.43 -10.12 -13.53
C SER A 56 4.96 -10.34 -13.16
N GLU A 57 4.22 -11.06 -13.99
CA GLU A 57 2.83 -11.43 -13.77
C GLU A 57 2.67 -12.39 -12.60
N ASN A 58 3.57 -13.38 -12.49
CA ASN A 58 3.62 -14.30 -11.37
C ASN A 58 3.92 -13.57 -10.04
N HIS A 59 4.89 -12.65 -10.04
CA HIS A 59 5.15 -11.81 -8.87
C HIS A 59 3.95 -10.96 -8.48
N ARG A 60 3.25 -10.36 -9.45
CA ARG A 60 2.02 -9.60 -9.19
C ARG A 60 0.94 -10.47 -8.58
N TRP A 61 0.70 -11.65 -9.13
CA TRP A 61 -0.27 -12.59 -8.62
C TRP A 61 0.05 -13.05 -7.18
N ASN A 62 1.32 -13.35 -6.90
CA ASN A 62 1.75 -13.76 -5.57
C ASN A 62 1.56 -12.64 -4.52
N ARG A 63 1.90 -11.39 -4.88
CA ARG A 63 1.62 -10.24 -3.99
C ARG A 63 0.13 -10.09 -3.71
N TYR A 64 -0.70 -10.24 -4.73
CA TYR A 64 -2.15 -10.16 -4.59
C TYR A 64 -2.70 -11.27 -3.68
N GLN A 65 -2.28 -12.52 -3.88
CA GLN A 65 -2.69 -13.64 -3.02
C GLN A 65 -2.26 -13.43 -1.57
N TYR A 66 -1.03 -12.96 -1.34
CA TYR A 66 -0.53 -12.67 -0.01
C TYR A 66 -1.31 -11.52 0.66
N THR A 67 -1.65 -10.46 -0.09
CA THR A 67 -2.55 -9.40 0.39
C THR A 67 -3.90 -9.96 0.82
N LEU A 68 -4.53 -10.83 0.02
CA LEU A 68 -5.82 -11.44 0.37
C LEU A 68 -5.73 -12.31 1.62
N GLU A 69 -4.66 -13.08 1.78
CA GLU A 69 -4.40 -13.88 2.97
C GLU A 69 -4.29 -12.99 4.22
N MET A 70 -3.54 -11.88 4.13
CA MET A 70 -3.46 -10.90 5.22
C MET A 70 -4.82 -10.28 5.55
N MET A 71 -5.65 -9.98 4.54
CA MET A 71 -7.01 -9.45 4.74
C MET A 71 -7.93 -10.47 5.42
N ALA A 72 -7.81 -11.76 5.08
CA ALA A 72 -8.55 -12.82 5.75
C ALA A 72 -8.10 -12.94 7.22
N GLU A 73 -6.79 -12.89 7.47
CA GLU A 73 -6.22 -12.98 8.81
C GLU A 73 -6.64 -11.82 9.72
N TRP A 74 -6.68 -10.60 9.17
CA TRP A 74 -7.22 -9.43 9.87
C TRP A 74 -8.62 -9.69 10.46
N ASN A 75 -9.52 -10.24 9.64
CA ASN A 75 -10.89 -10.50 10.06
C ASN A 75 -10.97 -11.61 11.12
N ASN A 76 -10.10 -12.61 11.05
CA ASN A 76 -10.13 -13.76 11.96
C ASN A 76 -9.49 -13.45 13.32
N GLN A 77 -8.33 -12.79 13.32
CA GLN A 77 -7.55 -12.57 14.53
C GLN A 77 -7.75 -11.18 15.13
N VAL A 78 -7.84 -10.12 14.32
CA VAL A 78 -7.74 -8.76 14.84
C VAL A 78 -9.10 -8.12 15.13
N ARG A 79 -10.16 -8.55 14.42
CA ARG A 79 -11.50 -7.96 14.57
C ARG A 79 -12.02 -7.99 16.00
N SER A 80 -11.91 -9.11 16.70
CA SER A 80 -12.36 -9.23 18.09
C SER A 80 -11.57 -8.32 19.05
N HIS A 81 -10.28 -8.12 18.80
CA HIS A 81 -9.45 -7.20 19.57
C HIS A 81 -9.84 -5.74 19.32
N LEU A 82 -10.18 -5.40 18.07
CA LEU A 82 -10.71 -4.08 17.74
C LEU A 82 -12.03 -3.80 18.44
N ASP A 83 -12.95 -4.76 18.50
CA ASP A 83 -14.22 -4.59 19.20
C ASP A 83 -13.99 -4.26 20.69
N VAL A 84 -13.01 -4.89 21.33
CA VAL A 84 -12.59 -4.55 22.71
C VAL A 84 -12.03 -3.13 22.77
N ILE A 85 -11.14 -2.75 21.85
CA ILE A 85 -10.55 -1.41 21.80
C ILE A 85 -11.66 -0.36 21.65
N PHE A 86 -12.52 -0.50 20.66
CA PHE A 86 -13.60 0.45 20.38
C PHE A 86 -14.61 0.58 21.51
N SER A 87 -14.93 -0.52 22.19
CA SER A 87 -15.84 -0.50 23.34
C SER A 87 -15.28 0.28 24.54
N ASN A 88 -13.95 0.31 24.70
CA ASN A 88 -13.29 0.98 25.82
C ASN A 88 -12.80 2.40 25.46
N PHE A 89 -12.66 2.73 24.19
CA PHE A 89 -12.20 4.03 23.70
C PHE A 89 -13.16 4.62 22.66
N PRO A 90 -14.38 5.03 23.06
CA PRO A 90 -15.38 5.55 22.12
C PRO A 90 -14.94 6.83 21.41
N ALA A 91 -14.02 7.60 22.00
CA ALA A 91 -13.44 8.78 21.37
C ALA A 91 -12.64 8.46 20.09
N LEU A 92 -12.24 7.20 19.88
CA LEU A 92 -11.60 6.75 18.63
C LEU A 92 -12.55 6.84 17.42
N TYR A 93 -13.87 6.82 17.62
CA TYR A 93 -14.84 7.07 16.54
C TYR A 93 -15.02 8.55 16.21
N GLN A 94 -14.63 9.44 17.12
CA GLN A 94 -14.79 10.88 16.97
C GLN A 94 -13.52 11.47 16.35
N ILE A 95 -13.20 11.03 15.14
CA ILE A 95 -12.03 11.51 14.40
C ILE A 95 -12.25 13.01 14.12
N PRO A 96 -11.36 13.90 14.59
CA PRO A 96 -11.53 15.33 14.37
C PRO A 96 -11.28 15.68 12.89
N ASP A 97 -12.20 16.45 12.29
CA ASP A 97 -12.13 16.90 10.88
C ASP A 97 -10.92 17.83 10.59
N ASN A 98 -10.28 18.35 11.63
CA ASN A 98 -9.47 19.54 11.57
C ASN A 98 -8.23 19.43 12.48
N LEU A 99 -7.17 18.79 11.95
CA LEU A 99 -5.72 18.94 12.27
C LEU A 99 -5.25 18.90 13.73
N ASN A 100 -6.15 18.86 14.73
CA ASN A 100 -5.81 18.86 16.14
C ASN A 100 -5.66 17.43 16.67
N LEU A 101 -5.04 16.58 15.85
CA LEU A 101 -4.61 15.22 16.21
C LEU A 101 -3.74 15.22 17.48
N SER A 102 -3.13 16.37 17.81
CA SER A 102 -2.34 16.55 19.02
C SER A 102 -3.12 16.34 20.32
N GLN A 103 -4.43 16.62 20.29
CA GLN A 103 -5.36 16.44 21.42
C GLN A 103 -6.17 15.14 21.32
N TRP A 104 -6.30 14.58 20.11
CA TRP A 104 -6.99 13.31 19.88
C TRP A 104 -6.05 12.12 20.13
N LYS A 105 -5.86 11.82 21.41
CA LYS A 105 -5.04 10.72 21.89
C LYS A 105 -5.50 10.28 23.28
N ILE A 106 -5.15 9.07 23.68
CA ILE A 106 -5.34 8.65 25.06
C ILE A 106 -4.47 9.49 26.02
N ASP A 107 -4.90 9.62 27.26
CA ASP A 107 -4.08 10.26 28.29
C ASP A 107 -2.82 9.42 28.60
N GLU A 108 -1.70 10.08 28.94
CA GLU A 108 -0.44 9.39 29.26
C GLU A 108 -0.54 8.58 30.56
N GLY A 109 -1.30 9.05 31.55
CA GLY A 109 -1.60 8.30 32.77
C GLY A 109 -2.37 7.02 32.47
N ARG A 110 -3.44 7.12 31.66
CA ARG A 110 -4.21 5.95 31.22
C ARG A 110 -3.37 4.97 30.41
N ALA A 111 -2.48 5.46 29.55
CA ALA A 111 -1.54 4.65 28.79
C ALA A 111 -0.60 3.83 29.71
N LYS A 112 -0.11 4.45 30.79
CA LYS A 112 0.73 3.78 31.80
C LYS A 112 -0.03 2.69 32.53
N GLU A 113 -1.25 2.99 33.01
CA GLU A 113 -2.11 2.01 33.68
C GLU A 113 -2.29 0.76 32.82
N ILE A 114 -2.69 0.93 31.57
CA ILE A 114 -2.89 -0.16 30.61
C ILE A 114 -1.59 -0.93 30.39
N ASN A 115 -0.46 -0.24 30.19
CA ASN A 115 0.82 -0.91 29.92
C ASN A 115 1.31 -1.75 31.11
N THR A 116 1.04 -1.31 32.35
CA THR A 116 1.47 -1.99 33.58
C THR A 116 0.42 -2.94 34.18
N ALA A 117 -0.72 -3.10 33.51
CA ALA A 117 -1.85 -3.86 34.01
C ALA A 117 -1.49 -5.35 34.26
N THR A 118 -1.99 -5.89 35.38
CA THR A 118 -1.80 -7.30 35.76
C THR A 118 -2.75 -8.22 34.99
N SER A 119 -2.32 -9.45 34.72
CA SER A 119 -2.90 -10.41 33.74
C SER A 119 -4.37 -10.78 33.90
N GLN A 120 -5.04 -10.40 34.98
CA GLN A 120 -6.47 -10.69 35.23
C GLN A 120 -7.37 -9.45 35.19
N SER A 121 -6.81 -8.25 34.98
CA SER A 121 -7.58 -7.00 34.92
C SER A 121 -8.18 -6.75 33.53
N GLN A 122 -9.28 -5.98 33.48
CA GLN A 122 -9.83 -5.47 32.21
C GLN A 122 -8.76 -4.72 31.40
N ASP A 123 -7.89 -3.98 32.08
CA ASP A 123 -6.81 -3.22 31.46
C ASP A 123 -5.75 -4.13 30.82
N ALA A 124 -5.51 -5.32 31.37
CA ALA A 124 -4.64 -6.31 30.71
C ALA A 124 -5.29 -6.88 29.45
N THR A 125 -6.61 -7.08 29.43
CA THR A 125 -7.34 -7.45 28.21
C THR A 125 -7.21 -6.37 27.15
N ILE A 126 -7.39 -5.10 27.54
CA ILE A 126 -7.20 -3.95 26.64
C ILE A 126 -5.76 -3.90 26.11
N ARG A 127 -4.77 -4.03 27.01
CA ARG A 127 -3.34 -4.07 26.65
C ARG A 127 -3.08 -5.16 25.62
N ASN A 128 -3.54 -6.37 25.86
CA ASN A 128 -3.36 -7.50 24.95
C ASN A 128 -4.00 -7.21 23.59
N SER A 129 -5.22 -6.66 23.56
CA SER A 129 -5.87 -6.27 22.30
C SER A 129 -5.06 -5.21 21.54
N ILE A 130 -4.57 -4.16 22.20
CA ILE A 130 -3.72 -3.14 21.57
C ILE A 130 -2.45 -3.76 21.02
N LEU A 131 -1.75 -4.59 21.82
CA LEU A 131 -0.52 -5.25 21.40
C LEU A 131 -0.74 -6.17 20.21
N THR A 132 -1.79 -7.00 20.23
CA THR A 132 -2.11 -7.90 19.11
C THR A 132 -2.41 -7.11 17.83
N THR A 133 -3.22 -6.06 17.91
CA THR A 133 -3.53 -5.20 16.76
C THR A 133 -2.28 -4.51 16.22
N MET A 134 -1.44 -3.92 17.09
CA MET A 134 -0.21 -3.24 16.67
C MET A 134 0.82 -4.22 16.07
N ASN A 135 0.96 -5.43 16.63
CA ASN A 135 1.83 -6.46 16.08
C ASN A 135 1.38 -6.95 14.69
N PHE A 136 0.07 -7.08 14.47
CA PHE A 136 -0.45 -7.39 13.15
C PHE A 136 -0.11 -6.28 12.14
N PHE A 137 -0.32 -5.02 12.53
CA PHE A 137 0.02 -3.87 11.69
C PHE A 137 1.52 -3.71 11.43
N GLU A 138 2.36 -4.09 12.38
CA GLU A 138 3.80 -4.15 12.20
C GLU A 138 4.20 -5.18 11.12
N ALA A 139 3.60 -6.37 11.14
CA ALA A 139 3.80 -7.37 10.09
C ALA A 139 3.36 -6.85 8.71
N MET A 140 2.21 -6.17 8.66
CA MET A 140 1.70 -5.54 7.45
C MET A 140 2.59 -4.40 6.95
N ALA A 141 3.05 -3.53 7.83
CA ALA A 141 3.96 -2.44 7.51
C ALA A 141 5.28 -2.97 6.95
N ARG A 142 5.83 -4.03 7.56
CA ARG A 142 7.02 -4.70 7.03
C ARG A 142 6.80 -5.27 5.64
N ALA A 143 5.67 -5.95 5.41
CA ALA A 143 5.32 -6.50 4.10
C ALA A 143 5.15 -5.40 3.04
N TYR A 144 4.58 -4.26 3.44
CA TYR A 144 4.44 -3.06 2.61
C TYR A 144 5.79 -2.47 2.20
N GLU A 145 6.72 -2.30 3.16
CA GLU A 145 8.06 -1.76 2.92
C GLU A 145 8.83 -2.59 1.90
N ILE A 146 8.85 -3.92 2.07
CA ILE A 146 9.58 -4.82 1.15
C ILE A 146 8.84 -5.08 -0.17
N GLY A 147 7.61 -4.59 -0.33
CA GLY A 147 6.81 -4.79 -1.54
C GLY A 147 6.31 -6.22 -1.71
N ALA A 148 6.10 -6.96 -0.61
CA ALA A 148 5.53 -8.30 -0.64
C ALA A 148 4.00 -8.31 -0.83
N VAL A 149 3.36 -7.16 -0.63
CA VAL A 149 1.91 -6.96 -0.77
C VAL A 149 1.60 -5.96 -1.88
N GLU A 150 0.36 -5.98 -2.36
CA GLU A 150 -0.19 -4.91 -3.18
C GLU A 150 -0.36 -3.62 -2.35
N ARG A 151 0.55 -2.67 -2.56
CA ARG A 151 0.67 -1.46 -1.75
C ARG A 151 -0.59 -0.60 -1.77
N ASP A 152 -1.19 -0.41 -2.93
CA ASP A 152 -2.37 0.46 -3.08
C ASP A 152 -3.57 -0.13 -2.32
N THR A 153 -3.85 -1.41 -2.53
CA THR A 153 -4.90 -2.15 -1.81
C THR A 153 -4.70 -2.08 -0.29
N VAL A 154 -3.47 -2.30 0.19
CA VAL A 154 -3.16 -2.23 1.63
C VAL A 154 -3.35 -0.81 2.17
N ARG A 155 -2.86 0.20 1.43
CA ARG A 155 -2.99 1.60 1.82
C ARG A 155 -4.45 2.04 1.89
N GLU A 156 -5.26 1.67 0.91
CA GLU A 156 -6.68 2.05 0.85
C GLU A 156 -7.50 1.31 1.91
N SER A 157 -7.23 0.02 2.14
CA SER A 157 -8.03 -0.82 3.03
C SER A 157 -7.67 -0.65 4.50
N PHE A 158 -6.37 -0.53 4.82
CA PHE A 158 -5.86 -0.51 6.20
C PHE A 158 -5.29 0.83 6.61
N GLY A 159 -4.89 1.67 5.66
CA GLY A 159 -4.20 2.94 5.92
C GLY A 159 -4.93 3.83 6.93
N PRO A 160 -6.23 4.12 6.74
CA PRO A 160 -6.99 4.95 7.68
C PRO A 160 -6.94 4.40 9.11
N MET A 161 -7.32 3.13 9.31
CA MET A 161 -7.35 2.48 10.63
C MET A 161 -5.96 2.42 11.28
N MET A 162 -4.91 2.12 10.50
CA MET A 162 -3.54 2.10 10.98
C MET A 162 -3.10 3.48 11.48
N LEU A 163 -3.41 4.54 10.73
CA LEU A 163 -3.10 5.91 11.11
C LEU A 163 -3.87 6.35 12.36
N ASP A 164 -5.17 6.07 12.40
CA ASP A 164 -6.05 6.40 13.52
C ASP A 164 -5.54 5.80 14.83
N LEU A 165 -5.28 4.49 14.82
CA LEU A 165 -4.75 3.79 15.99
C LEU A 165 -3.34 4.26 16.35
N TRP A 166 -2.47 4.49 15.36
CA TRP A 166 -1.12 5.00 15.60
C TRP A 166 -1.12 6.37 16.29
N HIS A 167 -1.96 7.29 15.83
CA HIS A 167 -2.08 8.61 16.42
C HIS A 167 -2.75 8.57 17.80
N TYR A 168 -3.89 7.87 17.90
CA TYR A 168 -4.67 7.83 19.13
C TYR A 168 -3.91 7.13 20.28
N PHE A 169 -3.22 6.02 19.99
CA PHE A 169 -2.43 5.27 20.96
C PHE A 169 -0.96 5.71 21.02
N GLY A 170 -0.58 6.84 20.41
CA GLY A 170 0.79 7.36 20.46
C GLY A 170 1.41 7.40 21.87
N PRO A 171 0.69 7.87 22.91
CA PRO A 171 1.19 7.84 24.29
C PRO A 171 1.48 6.42 24.82
N PHE A 172 0.67 5.43 24.45
CA PHE A 172 0.92 4.02 24.79
C PHE A 172 2.20 3.50 24.10
N VAL A 173 2.40 3.82 22.83
CA VAL A 173 3.63 3.46 22.10
C VAL A 173 4.86 4.03 22.79
N VAL A 174 4.81 5.30 23.21
CA VAL A 174 5.91 5.96 23.93
C VAL A 174 6.18 5.27 25.28
N VAL A 175 5.13 4.94 26.02
CA VAL A 175 5.27 4.25 27.32
C VAL A 175 5.86 2.86 27.15
N ALA A 176 5.36 2.07 26.19
CA ALA A 176 5.88 0.75 25.87
C ALA A 176 7.36 0.79 25.45
N GLY A 177 7.73 1.75 24.60
CA GLY A 177 9.13 1.91 24.16
C GLY A 177 10.09 2.33 25.26
N ARG A 178 9.62 3.11 26.26
CA ARG A 178 10.43 3.44 27.45
C ARG A 178 10.70 2.22 28.31
N SER A 179 9.71 1.33 28.48
CA SER A 179 9.86 0.10 29.25
C SER A 179 10.86 -0.88 28.62
N ASP A 180 10.86 -0.99 27.30
CA ASP A 180 11.71 -1.95 26.58
C ASP A 180 13.06 -1.35 26.11
N HIS A 181 13.32 -0.06 26.38
CA HIS A 181 14.48 0.69 25.89
C HIS A 181 14.70 0.61 24.36
N ARG A 182 13.64 0.38 23.60
CA ARG A 182 13.67 0.26 22.13
C ARG A 182 12.36 0.77 21.53
N ASP A 183 12.40 1.05 20.24
CA ASP A 183 11.17 1.30 19.47
C ASP A 183 10.38 -0.01 19.31
N PRO A 184 9.13 -0.09 19.82
CA PRO A 184 8.39 -1.34 19.85
C PRO A 184 7.89 -1.79 18.46
N TRP A 185 7.63 -0.84 17.54
CA TRP A 185 7.12 -1.15 16.19
C TRP A 185 7.76 -0.25 15.10
N PRO A 186 9.03 -0.51 14.74
CA PRO A 186 9.76 0.41 13.86
C PRO A 186 9.23 0.49 12.41
N PRO A 187 9.00 -0.63 11.67
CA PRO A 187 8.24 -0.64 10.41
C PRO A 187 6.91 0.10 10.47
N LEU A 188 6.06 -0.17 11.47
CA LEU A 188 4.77 0.49 11.60
C LEU A 188 4.94 2.01 11.68
N ARG A 189 5.83 2.48 12.57
CA ARG A 189 6.15 3.90 12.71
C ARG A 189 6.57 4.54 11.38
N ARG A 190 7.44 3.88 10.62
CA ARG A 190 7.95 4.41 9.34
C ARG A 190 6.84 4.52 8.30
N VAL A 191 5.99 3.50 8.18
CA VAL A 191 4.87 3.49 7.23
C VAL A 191 3.81 4.54 7.62
N CYS A 192 3.42 4.62 8.89
CA CYS A 192 2.50 5.64 9.37
C CYS A 192 3.05 7.06 9.15
N ASN A 193 4.34 7.30 9.42
CA ASN A 193 4.98 8.59 9.18
C ASN A 193 5.01 8.95 7.68
N LEU A 194 5.29 7.98 6.81
CA LEU A 194 5.26 8.16 5.36
C LEU A 194 3.87 8.60 4.90
N TRP A 195 2.84 7.84 5.28
CA TRP A 195 1.46 8.13 4.85
C TRP A 195 0.93 9.44 5.42
N ASN A 196 1.23 9.76 6.69
CA ASN A 196 0.87 11.04 7.27
C ASN A 196 1.56 12.21 6.54
N ALA A 197 2.85 12.08 6.21
CA ALA A 197 3.57 13.11 5.45
C ALA A 197 2.98 13.31 4.05
N GLU A 198 2.57 12.23 3.38
CA GLU A 198 1.92 12.31 2.07
C GLU A 198 0.53 12.95 2.14
N TYR A 199 -0.26 12.63 3.16
CA TYR A 199 -1.55 13.27 3.42
C TYR A 199 -1.39 14.78 3.62
N LEU A 200 -0.46 15.20 4.49
CA LEU A 200 -0.20 16.62 4.75
C LEU A 200 0.26 17.36 3.49
N ARG A 201 1.06 16.72 2.64
CA ARG A 201 1.46 17.29 1.34
C ARG A 201 0.27 17.47 0.40
N ALA A 202 -0.65 16.50 0.34
CA ALA A 202 -1.85 16.58 -0.48
C ALA A 202 -2.76 17.74 -0.03
N VAL A 203 -3.01 17.84 1.28
CA VAL A 203 -3.80 18.94 1.88
C VAL A 203 -3.16 20.31 1.58
N ALA A 204 -1.83 20.43 1.76
CA ALA A 204 -1.12 21.67 1.46
C ALA A 204 -1.20 22.06 -0.03
N ALA A 205 -1.12 21.08 -0.93
CA ALA A 205 -1.25 21.31 -2.37
C ALA A 205 -2.65 21.79 -2.77
N GLU A 206 -3.70 21.25 -2.14
CA GLU A 206 -5.08 21.69 -2.36
C GLU A 206 -5.32 23.11 -1.81
N ALA A 207 -4.81 23.40 -0.61
CA ALA A 207 -4.89 24.73 -0.02
C ALA A 207 -4.18 25.78 -0.89
N ALA A 208 -3.01 25.45 -1.45
CA ALA A 208 -2.28 26.31 -2.38
C ALA A 208 -3.09 26.58 -3.66
N LYS A 209 -3.68 25.53 -4.28
CA LYS A 209 -4.56 25.69 -5.45
C LYS A 209 -5.78 26.57 -5.16
N ALA A 210 -6.39 26.41 -3.99
CA ALA A 210 -7.53 27.22 -3.57
C ALA A 210 -7.14 28.68 -3.33
N ALA A 211 -5.96 28.93 -2.74
CA ALA A 211 -5.42 30.28 -2.57
C ALA A 211 -5.13 30.95 -3.93
N ASP A 212 -4.49 30.24 -4.86
CA ASP A 212 -4.20 30.73 -6.21
C ASP A 212 -5.49 31.08 -6.97
N ALA A 213 -6.53 30.26 -6.86
CA ALA A 213 -7.84 30.52 -7.46
C ALA A 213 -8.46 31.84 -6.92
N ARG A 214 -8.46 32.02 -5.59
CA ARG A 214 -8.95 33.24 -4.94
C ARG A 214 -8.15 34.49 -5.36
N CYS A 215 -6.83 34.36 -5.51
CA CYS A 215 -5.98 35.45 -5.99
C CYS A 215 -6.31 35.84 -7.44
N ARG A 216 -6.56 34.86 -8.33
CA ARG A 216 -6.96 35.13 -9.72
C ARG A 216 -8.33 35.78 -9.81
N GLU A 217 -9.30 35.35 -9.02
CA GLU A 217 -10.63 35.97 -8.93
C GLU A 217 -10.54 37.43 -8.46
N ALA A 218 -9.74 37.70 -7.43
CA ALA A 218 -9.53 39.07 -6.94
C ALA A 218 -8.89 39.99 -8.00
N GLN A 219 -7.93 39.47 -8.78
CA GLN A 219 -7.31 40.22 -9.88
C GLN A 219 -8.24 40.42 -11.08
N GLY A 220 -9.11 39.45 -11.37
CA GLY A 220 -10.11 39.53 -12.45
C GLY A 220 -11.27 40.48 -12.14
N GLY A 221 -11.72 40.54 -10.88
CA GLY A 221 -12.82 41.42 -10.43
C GLY A 221 -12.48 42.91 -10.37
N SER A 222 -11.20 43.28 -10.43
CA SER A 222 -10.78 44.69 -10.41
C SER A 222 -11.00 45.45 -11.72
N LYS A 223 -11.41 44.79 -12.82
CA LYS A 223 -11.59 45.43 -14.15
C LYS A 223 -13.00 45.92 -14.48
N THR A 224 -13.99 45.68 -13.62
CA THR A 224 -15.41 45.99 -13.87
C THR A 224 -15.99 47.02 -12.90
N ARG A 225 -15.25 48.10 -12.59
CA ARG A 225 -15.86 49.29 -11.99
C ARG A 225 -16.27 50.24 -13.12
N PRO A 226 -17.55 50.30 -13.53
CA PRO A 226 -18.01 51.29 -14.50
C PRO A 226 -17.78 52.68 -13.89
N GLN A 227 -17.03 53.52 -14.59
CA GLN A 227 -17.00 54.95 -14.28
C GLN A 227 -18.41 55.48 -14.51
N THR A 228 -19.17 55.72 -13.44
CA THR A 228 -20.39 56.52 -13.49
C THR A 228 -19.97 57.95 -13.80
N GLY A 229 -20.04 58.30 -15.09
CA GLY A 229 -19.84 59.67 -15.57
C GLY A 229 -20.88 60.59 -14.93
N SER A 230 -20.38 61.70 -14.37
CA SER A 230 -21.16 62.86 -13.93
C SER A 230 -21.49 63.77 -15.10
#